data_AF-A0A2G2A0K6-F1
#
_entry.id   AF-A0A2G2A0K6-F1
#
_cell.length_a   1.000
_cell.length_b   1.000
_cell.length_c   1.000
_cell.angle_alpha   90.00
_cell.angle_beta   90.00
_cell.angle_gamma   90.00
#
_symmetry.space_group_name_H-M   'P 1'
#
loop_
_entity.id
_entity.type
_entity.pdbx_description
1 polymer ?
#
loop_
_entity_poly.entity_id
_entity_poly.type
_entity_poly.pdbx_seq_one_letter_code
_entity_poly.pdbx_strand_id
1 'polypeptide(L)'
;MDSALIKEQIFTKGILRTPLFPFNKFGKVDSGALRKFADLPIIKESMLLASSSFNEELSKWINGEVTDKARIADIEQTLYKYVSRTTTRCTPFGIFGSVSYAEITSRNENSTDQVVLEQASIIQTRLDSYSTQLIIDYLQSNKGLLLHLKYTAINWIYPFSTRC
;
A
#
# COMPACT_ATOMS: atom_id res chain seq x y z
N MET A 1 32.89 -23.16 -34.28
CA MET A 1 32.21 -23.21 -32.97
C MET A 1 31.96 -21.78 -32.56
N ASP A 2 30.87 -21.21 -33.05
CA ASP A 2 30.46 -19.85 -32.72
C ASP A 2 29.92 -19.85 -31.29
N SER A 3 30.72 -19.38 -30.35
CA SER A 3 30.24 -18.98 -29.04
C SER A 3 29.40 -17.71 -29.26
N ALA A 4 28.10 -17.90 -29.49
CA ALA A 4 27.13 -16.83 -29.44
C ALA A 4 27.17 -16.22 -28.03
N LEU A 5 27.98 -15.17 -27.88
CA LEU A 5 27.98 -14.27 -26.75
C LEU A 5 26.55 -13.77 -26.62
N ILE A 6 25.83 -14.27 -25.63
CA ILE A 6 24.56 -13.71 -25.20
C ILE A 6 24.89 -12.26 -24.81
N LYS A 7 24.58 -11.32 -25.69
CA LYS A 7 24.66 -9.90 -25.42
C LYS A 7 23.71 -9.68 -24.24
N GLU A 8 24.25 -9.48 -23.04
CA GLU A 8 23.43 -9.24 -21.85
C GLU A 8 22.52 -8.05 -22.14
N GLN A 9 21.23 -8.31 -22.21
CA GLN A 9 20.22 -7.30 -22.48
C GLN A 9 19.98 -6.54 -21.18
N ILE A 10 20.62 -5.40 -21.03
CA ILE A 10 20.44 -4.55 -19.84
C ILE A 10 19.03 -3.95 -19.90
N PHE A 11 18.20 -4.29 -18.92
CA PHE A 11 16.91 -3.63 -18.74
C PHE A 11 17.13 -2.21 -18.23
N THR A 12 16.78 -1.22 -19.05
CA THR A 12 16.85 0.20 -18.65
C THR A 12 15.59 0.69 -17.96
N LYS A 13 14.54 -0.12 -17.87
CA LYS A 13 13.21 0.26 -17.39
C LYS A 13 12.72 -0.72 -16.34
N GLY A 14 12.04 -0.23 -15.31
CA GLY A 14 11.58 -1.08 -14.22
C GLY A 14 10.51 -0.44 -13.35
N ILE A 15 10.06 -1.23 -12.38
CA ILE A 15 9.16 -0.78 -11.32
C ILE A 15 10.01 -0.48 -10.09
N LEU A 16 9.99 0.77 -9.65
CA LEU A 16 10.57 1.20 -8.40
C LEU A 16 9.51 1.12 -7.30
N ARG A 17 9.87 0.52 -6.18
CA ARG A 17 9.04 0.51 -4.97
C ARG A 17 9.81 1.19 -3.86
N THR A 18 9.20 2.20 -3.24
CA THR A 18 9.84 2.97 -2.17
C THR A 18 8.96 3.04 -0.94
N PRO A 19 9.57 3.08 0.27
CA PRO A 19 8.83 3.42 1.48
C PRO A 19 8.24 4.85 1.36
N LEU A 20 7.21 5.15 2.13
CA LEU A 20 6.56 6.48 2.13
C LEU A 20 7.54 7.60 2.52
N PHE A 21 8.47 7.32 3.44
CA PHE A 21 9.47 8.26 3.91
C PHE A 21 10.89 7.73 3.74
N PRO A 22 11.90 8.61 3.60
CA PRO A 22 13.31 8.22 3.69
C PRO A 22 13.63 7.57 5.04
N PHE A 23 14.61 6.66 5.04
CA PHE A 23 15.05 5.92 6.23
C PHE A 23 15.33 6.82 7.44
N ASN A 24 15.98 7.97 7.21
CA ASN A 24 16.42 8.90 8.24
C ASN A 24 15.38 9.97 8.63
N LYS A 25 14.14 9.88 8.14
CA LYS A 25 13.12 10.94 8.35
C LYS A 25 12.85 11.28 9.81
N PHE A 26 12.82 10.27 10.69
CA PHE A 26 12.40 10.43 12.09
C PHE A 26 13.54 10.34 13.11
N GLY A 27 14.80 10.20 12.67
CA GLY A 27 15.97 10.17 13.57
C GLY A 27 15.77 9.24 14.78
N LYS A 28 15.86 9.82 15.98
CA LYS A 28 15.53 9.13 17.24
C LYS A 28 14.02 9.16 17.45
N VAL A 29 13.41 7.97 17.54
CA VAL A 29 11.97 7.81 17.76
C VAL A 29 11.70 7.64 19.26
N ASP A 30 11.35 8.73 19.93
CA ASP A 30 10.83 8.75 21.30
C ASP A 30 9.31 9.01 21.33
N SER A 31 8.68 9.01 22.50
CA SER A 31 7.24 9.27 22.67
C SER A 31 6.79 10.59 22.01
N GLY A 32 7.62 11.63 22.07
CA GLY A 32 7.32 12.92 21.45
C GLY A 32 7.36 12.86 19.92
N ALA A 33 8.36 12.17 19.36
CA ALA A 33 8.46 11.92 17.92
C ALA A 33 7.33 11.04 17.40
N LEU A 34 6.93 10.03 18.19
CA LEU A 34 5.77 9.17 17.90
C LEU A 34 4.48 9.98 17.83
N ARG A 35 4.25 10.90 18.76
CA ARG A 35 3.08 11.79 18.72
C ARG A 35 3.08 12.67 17.47
N LYS A 36 4.23 13.27 17.13
CA LYS A 36 4.39 14.05 15.88
C LYS A 36 4.14 13.21 14.63
N PHE A 37 4.60 11.96 14.62
CA PHE A 37 4.35 11.02 13.53
C PHE A 37 2.85 10.71 13.38
N ALA A 38 2.18 10.39 14.48
CA ALA A 38 0.74 10.14 14.49
C ALA A 38 -0.08 11.38 14.11
N ASP A 39 0.46 12.58 14.34
CA ASP A 39 -0.20 13.83 13.97
C ASP A 39 -0.15 14.17 12.47
N LEU A 40 0.71 13.51 11.69
CA LEU A 40 0.80 13.73 10.25
C LEU A 40 -0.52 13.32 9.56
N PRO A 41 -1.13 14.18 8.71
CA PRO A 41 -2.41 13.87 8.05
C PRO A 41 -2.38 12.55 7.27
N ILE A 42 -1.29 12.31 6.52
CA ILE A 42 -1.10 11.09 5.75
C ILE A 42 -1.00 9.84 6.64
N ILE A 43 -0.46 9.98 7.85
CA ILE A 43 -0.39 8.89 8.81
C ILE A 43 -1.75 8.62 9.43
N LYS A 44 -2.53 9.65 9.79
CA LYS A 44 -3.90 9.47 10.29
C LYS A 44 -4.76 8.69 9.30
N GLU A 45 -4.70 9.07 8.02
CA GLU A 45 -5.40 8.34 6.95
C GLU A 45 -4.87 6.91 6.79
N SER A 46 -3.54 6.74 6.79
CA SER A 46 -2.91 5.42 6.68
C SER A 46 -3.32 4.48 7.83
N MET A 47 -3.41 4.99 9.06
CA MET A 47 -3.79 4.20 10.23
C MET A 47 -5.24 3.76 10.16
N LEU A 48 -6.15 4.65 9.78
CA LEU A 48 -7.55 4.34 9.57
C LEU A 48 -7.73 3.20 8.55
N LEU A 49 -7.00 3.26 7.44
CA LEU A 49 -7.03 2.23 6.39
C LEU A 49 -6.37 0.91 6.81
N ALA A 50 -5.36 0.97 7.67
CA ALA A 50 -4.62 -0.21 8.10
C ALA A 50 -5.30 -0.99 9.22
N SER A 51 -5.88 -0.28 10.20
CA SER A 51 -6.55 -0.86 11.36
C SER A 51 -7.43 0.19 12.02
N SER A 52 -8.75 0.07 11.83
CA SER A 52 -9.73 0.94 12.49
C SER A 52 -9.65 0.88 14.01
N SER A 53 -9.52 -0.34 14.58
CA SER A 53 -9.41 -0.55 16.03
C SER A 53 -8.16 0.11 16.63
N PHE A 54 -7.01 0.01 15.96
CA PHE A 54 -5.80 0.69 16.41
C PHE A 54 -5.91 2.21 16.25
N ASN A 55 -6.56 2.70 15.19
CA ASN A 55 -6.77 4.13 14.98
C ASN A 55 -7.65 4.77 16.08
N GLU A 56 -8.69 4.07 16.54
CA GLU A 56 -9.51 4.49 17.67
C GLU A 56 -8.68 4.57 18.97
N GLU A 57 -7.87 3.55 19.21
CA GLU A 57 -6.99 3.50 20.37
C GLU A 57 -5.93 4.61 20.35
N LEU A 58 -5.32 4.83 19.18
CA LEU A 58 -4.36 5.88 18.94
C LEU A 58 -4.97 7.26 19.19
N SER A 59 -6.24 7.46 18.81
CA SER A 59 -6.96 8.71 19.04
C SER A 59 -7.15 8.99 20.54
N LYS A 60 -7.54 7.96 21.32
CA LYS A 60 -7.66 8.06 22.79
C LYS A 60 -6.31 8.42 23.44
N TRP A 61 -5.23 7.79 22.97
CA TRP A 61 -3.88 8.09 23.47
C TRP A 61 -3.44 9.52 23.15
N ILE A 62 -3.68 10.01 21.93
CA ILE A 62 -3.37 11.39 21.54
C ILE A 62 -4.14 12.39 22.41
N ASN A 63 -5.40 12.10 22.74
CA ASN A 63 -6.24 12.94 23.60
C ASN A 63 -5.88 12.85 25.10
N GLY A 64 -4.97 11.95 25.51
CA GLY A 64 -4.62 11.74 26.91
C GLY A 64 -5.67 10.96 27.71
N GLU A 65 -6.58 10.26 27.04
CA GLU A 65 -7.64 9.44 27.66
C GLU A 65 -7.09 8.09 28.16
N VAL A 66 -5.91 7.68 27.69
CA VAL A 66 -5.23 6.46 28.13
C VAL A 66 -4.25 6.81 29.25
N THR A 67 -4.54 6.33 30.47
CA THR A 67 -3.73 6.61 31.67
C THR A 67 -2.87 5.43 32.12
N ASP A 68 -3.22 4.21 31.68
CA ASP A 68 -2.46 3.01 32.02
C ASP A 68 -1.11 2.98 31.29
N LYS A 69 -0.03 2.84 32.06
CA LYS A 69 1.35 2.89 31.53
C LYS A 69 1.68 1.68 30.65
N ALA A 70 1.18 0.51 30.99
CA ALA A 70 1.40 -0.69 30.17
C ALA A 70 0.72 -0.52 28.81
N ARG A 71 -0.51 -0.03 28.81
CA ARG A 71 -1.24 0.26 27.57
C ARG A 71 -0.59 1.32 26.71
N ILE A 72 -0.09 2.41 27.31
CA ILE A 72 0.66 3.43 26.58
C ILE A 72 1.89 2.81 25.88
N ALA A 73 2.65 1.96 26.57
CA ALA A 73 3.82 1.32 26.00
C ALA A 73 3.46 0.39 24.81
N ASP A 74 2.33 -0.31 24.88
CA ASP A 74 1.84 -1.16 23.77
C ASP A 74 1.46 -0.33 22.54
N ILE A 75 0.80 0.82 22.75
CA ILE A 75 0.45 1.76 21.67
C ILE A 75 1.72 2.30 21.02
N GLU A 76 2.67 2.78 21.82
CA GLU A 76 3.93 3.32 21.34
C GLU A 76 4.74 2.27 20.58
N GLN A 77 4.79 1.02 21.08
CA GLN A 77 5.45 -0.08 20.39
C GLN A 77 4.79 -0.37 19.03
N THR A 78 3.46 -0.35 18.97
CA THR A 78 2.72 -0.57 17.73
C THR A 78 2.95 0.57 16.74
N LEU A 79 2.93 1.81 17.21
CA LEU A 79 3.21 2.98 16.40
C LEU A 79 4.66 2.98 15.88
N TYR A 80 5.62 2.54 16.70
CA TYR A 80 7.01 2.34 16.27
C TYR A 80 7.13 1.32 15.12
N LYS A 81 6.36 0.23 15.15
CA LYS A 81 6.31 -0.73 14.03
C LYS A 81 5.82 -0.05 12.75
N TYR A 82 4.85 0.85 12.84
CA TYR A 82 4.38 1.62 11.69
C TYR A 82 5.40 2.65 11.20
N VAL A 83 6.09 3.36 12.10
CA VAL A 83 7.23 4.23 11.71
C VAL A 83 8.25 3.42 10.92
N SER A 84 8.70 2.29 11.49
CA SER A 84 9.64 1.38 10.84
C SER A 84 9.12 0.92 9.47
N ARG A 85 7.84 0.55 9.35
CA ARG A 85 7.23 0.18 8.07
C ARG A 85 7.32 1.30 7.03
N THR A 86 7.01 2.53 7.41
CA THR A 86 6.99 3.69 6.51
C THR A 86 8.36 4.20 6.08
N THR A 87 9.43 3.78 6.75
CA THR A 87 10.81 4.23 6.45
C THR A 87 11.70 3.12 5.90
N THR A 88 11.37 1.85 6.12
CA THR A 88 12.25 0.71 5.78
C THR A 88 11.68 -0.28 4.77
N ARG A 89 10.34 -0.41 4.67
CA ARG A 89 9.74 -1.45 3.82
C ARG A 89 9.26 -0.86 2.50
N CYS A 90 9.72 -1.45 1.40
CA CYS A 90 9.26 -1.14 0.04
C CYS A 90 8.08 -2.02 -0.42
N THR A 91 7.47 -2.82 0.46
CA THR A 91 6.28 -3.63 0.14
C THR A 91 5.04 -2.74 0.07
N PRO A 92 4.44 -2.49 -1.12
CA PRO A 92 3.31 -1.58 -1.26
C PRO A 92 2.10 -2.13 -0.52
N PHE A 93 1.58 -1.36 0.43
CA PHE A 93 0.38 -1.70 1.18
C PHE A 93 -0.26 -0.41 1.69
N GLY A 94 -1.49 -0.14 1.25
CA GLY A 94 -2.16 1.13 1.51
C GLY A 94 -1.26 2.31 1.12
N ILE A 95 -1.17 3.29 2.01
CA ILE A 95 -0.42 4.54 1.81
C ILE A 95 1.03 4.44 2.36
N PHE A 96 1.43 3.30 2.95
CA PHE A 96 2.76 3.17 3.59
C PHE A 96 3.95 3.01 2.64
N GLY A 97 3.70 2.87 1.34
CA GLY A 97 4.74 2.77 0.32
C GLY A 97 4.17 3.10 -1.06
N SER A 98 5.06 3.48 -1.97
CA SER A 98 4.69 3.89 -3.33
C SER A 98 5.25 2.92 -4.37
N VAL A 99 4.62 2.95 -5.55
CA VAL A 99 5.05 2.24 -6.75
C VAL A 99 5.22 3.28 -7.85
N SER A 100 6.35 3.23 -8.53
CA SER A 100 6.70 4.18 -9.58
C SER A 100 7.33 3.45 -10.76
N TYR A 101 7.21 4.05 -11.94
CA TYR A 101 8.01 3.66 -13.09
C TYR A 101 9.38 4.32 -13.00
N ALA A 102 10.44 3.58 -13.30
CA ALA A 102 11.80 4.10 -13.29
C ALA A 102 12.51 3.72 -14.59
N GLU A 103 13.35 4.65 -15.07
CA GLU A 103 14.18 4.49 -16.25
C GLU A 103 15.62 4.92 -15.93
N ILE A 104 16.59 4.12 -16.36
CA ILE A 104 18.01 4.44 -16.28
C ILE A 104 18.32 5.46 -17.36
N THR A 105 18.57 6.70 -16.95
CA THR A 105 19.09 7.76 -17.82
C THR A 105 20.60 7.58 -18.03
N SER A 106 21.17 8.20 -19.08
CA SER A 106 22.60 8.07 -19.41
C SER A 106 23.51 8.31 -18.20
N ARG A 107 24.51 7.44 -18.02
CA ARG A 107 25.52 7.55 -16.97
C ARG A 107 26.47 8.72 -17.30
N ASN A 108 26.44 9.78 -16.51
CA ASN A 108 27.50 10.78 -16.54
C ASN A 108 28.61 10.33 -15.59
N GLU A 109 29.87 10.31 -16.03
CA GLU A 109 31.02 9.84 -15.24
C GLU A 109 31.27 10.67 -13.97
N ASN A 110 30.67 11.87 -13.89
CA ASN A 110 30.79 12.81 -12.77
C ASN A 110 29.51 12.97 -11.94
N SER A 111 28.45 12.20 -12.19
CA SER A 111 27.21 12.29 -11.42
C SER A 111 27.12 11.20 -10.36
N THR A 112 26.83 11.58 -9.11
CA THR A 112 26.30 10.64 -8.11
C THR A 112 25.02 10.00 -8.62
N ASP A 113 24.91 8.67 -8.49
CA ASP A 113 23.67 7.94 -8.73
C ASP A 113 22.59 8.47 -7.78
N GLN A 114 21.60 9.18 -8.33
CA GLN A 114 20.48 9.74 -7.57
C GLN A 114 19.15 9.26 -8.16
N VAL A 115 18.22 8.92 -7.27
CA VAL A 115 16.83 8.67 -7.65
C VAL A 115 16.09 9.99 -7.65
N VAL A 116 15.70 10.46 -8.82
CA VAL A 116 14.90 11.68 -8.98
C VAL A 116 13.43 11.26 -9.09
N LEU A 117 12.60 11.75 -8.18
CA LEU A 117 11.15 11.61 -8.27
C LEU A 117 10.60 12.83 -9.02
N GLU A 118 10.26 12.65 -10.30
CA GLU A 118 9.81 13.75 -11.16
C GLU A 118 8.35 14.16 -10.92
N GLN A 119 7.55 13.29 -10.30
CA GLN A 119 6.11 13.50 -10.13
C GLN A 119 5.65 13.27 -8.69
N ALA A 120 4.61 14.00 -8.30
CA ALA A 120 3.92 13.80 -7.04
C ALA A 120 3.22 12.44 -7.02
N SER A 121 3.20 11.80 -5.85
CA SER A 121 2.49 10.53 -5.65
C SER A 121 0.97 10.74 -5.75
N ILE A 122 0.29 9.83 -6.44
CA ILE A 122 -1.17 9.79 -6.53
C ILE A 122 -1.68 8.63 -5.68
N ILE A 123 -2.71 8.87 -4.87
CA ILE A 123 -3.40 7.83 -4.11
C ILE A 123 -4.53 7.30 -4.98
N GLN A 124 -4.46 6.02 -5.34
CA GLN A 124 -5.53 5.34 -6.08
C GLN A 124 -6.28 4.39 -5.15
N THR A 125 -7.53 4.72 -4.86
CA THR A 125 -8.41 3.91 -3.99
C THR A 125 -9.31 3.00 -4.84
N ARG A 126 -9.61 1.81 -4.32
CA ARG A 126 -10.60 0.89 -4.89
C ARG A 126 -11.52 0.43 -3.77
N LEU A 127 -12.76 0.09 -4.14
CA LEU A 127 -13.65 -0.58 -3.20
C LEU A 127 -13.07 -1.96 -2.87
N ASP A 128 -13.23 -2.36 -1.61
CA ASP A 128 -12.87 -3.70 -1.19
C ASP A 128 -13.65 -4.75 -2.01
N SER A 129 -12.98 -5.84 -2.36
CA SER A 129 -13.54 -6.87 -3.24
C SER A 129 -14.77 -7.54 -2.61
N TYR A 130 -14.78 -7.73 -1.29
CA TYR A 130 -15.94 -8.30 -0.60
C TYR A 130 -17.12 -7.33 -0.59
N SER A 131 -16.88 -6.05 -0.31
CA SER A 131 -17.90 -5.00 -0.42
C SER A 131 -18.47 -4.89 -1.83
N THR A 132 -17.62 -5.02 -2.84
CA THR A 132 -18.03 -5.06 -4.26
C THR A 132 -18.94 -6.26 -4.53
N GLN A 133 -18.60 -7.43 -4.00
CA GLN A 133 -19.42 -8.64 -4.13
C GLN A 133 -20.80 -8.47 -3.49
N LEU A 134 -20.87 -7.89 -2.28
CA LEU A 134 -22.16 -7.62 -1.62
C LEU A 134 -23.08 -6.73 -2.46
N ILE A 135 -22.52 -5.71 -3.12
CA ILE A 135 -23.28 -4.84 -4.01
C ILE A 135 -23.78 -5.64 -5.22
N ILE A 136 -22.92 -6.47 -5.81
CA ILE A 136 -23.32 -7.33 -6.94
C ILE A 136 -24.46 -8.26 -6.53
N ASP A 137 -24.36 -8.94 -5.38
CA ASP A 137 -25.38 -9.85 -4.88
C ASP A 137 -26.72 -9.14 -4.63
N TYR A 138 -26.65 -7.92 -4.08
CA TYR A 138 -27.82 -7.07 -3.88
C TYR A 138 -28.49 -6.69 -5.21
N LEU A 139 -27.71 -6.27 -6.21
CA LEU A 139 -28.23 -5.92 -7.54
C LEU A 139 -28.84 -7.14 -8.25
N GLN A 140 -28.22 -8.31 -8.11
CA GLN A 140 -28.73 -9.57 -8.69
C GLN A 140 -30.03 -10.04 -8.03
N SER A 141 -30.28 -9.66 -6.78
CA SER A 141 -31.54 -9.98 -6.08
C SER A 141 -32.74 -9.24 -6.68
N ASN A 142 -32.52 -8.16 -7.44
CA ASN A 142 -33.58 -7.42 -8.11
C ASN A 142 -33.86 -8.00 -9.50
N LYS A 143 -34.92 -8.82 -9.60
CA LYS A 143 -35.34 -9.48 -10.86
C LYS A 143 -35.60 -8.51 -12.01
N GLY A 144 -36.02 -7.27 -11.73
CA GLY A 144 -36.25 -6.25 -12.76
C GLY A 144 -34.95 -5.78 -13.41
N LEU A 145 -33.88 -5.63 -12.61
CA LEU A 145 -32.56 -5.26 -13.12
C LEU A 145 -31.94 -6.35 -13.97
N LEU A 146 -32.19 -7.63 -13.65
CA LEU A 146 -31.62 -8.76 -14.38
C LEU A 146 -31.95 -8.72 -15.88
N LEU A 147 -33.11 -8.18 -16.26
CA LEU A 147 -33.56 -8.07 -17.66
C LEU A 147 -32.74 -7.06 -18.47
N HIS A 148 -32.02 -6.15 -17.82
CA HIS A 148 -31.23 -5.10 -18.47
C HIS A 148 -29.72 -5.39 -18.46
N LEU A 149 -29.29 -6.49 -17.84
CA LEU A 149 -27.89 -6.89 -17.75
C LEU A 149 -27.49 -7.79 -18.92
N LYS A 150 -26.22 -7.71 -19.31
CA LYS A 150 -25.61 -8.61 -20.31
C LYS A 150 -24.84 -9.71 -19.58
N TYR A 151 -25.10 -10.96 -19.95
CA TYR A 151 -24.45 -12.13 -19.37
C TYR A 151 -23.59 -12.84 -20.41
N THR A 152 -22.53 -13.49 -19.93
CA THR A 152 -21.72 -14.44 -20.68
C THR A 152 -21.59 -15.72 -19.85
N ALA A 153 -21.40 -16.86 -20.51
CA ALA A 153 -20.98 -18.07 -19.83
C ALA A 153 -19.61 -17.83 -19.17
N ILE A 154 -19.39 -18.38 -17.98
CA ILE A 154 -18.07 -18.34 -17.35
C ILE A 154 -17.11 -19.26 -18.10
N ASN A 155 -15.85 -18.84 -18.23
CA ASN A 155 -14.83 -19.58 -19.00
C ASN A 155 -14.43 -20.93 -18.39
N TRP A 156 -14.92 -21.25 -17.18
CA TRP A 156 -14.60 -22.47 -16.44
C TRP A 156 -15.69 -23.54 -16.54
N ILE A 157 -16.83 -23.25 -17.19
CA ILE A 157 -17.81 -24.29 -17.50
C ILE A 157 -17.24 -25.17 -18.61
N TYR A 158 -17.09 -26.46 -18.32
CA TYR A 158 -16.80 -27.46 -19.33
C TYR A 158 -17.81 -28.60 -19.21
N PRO A 159 -18.42 -29.05 -20.32
CA PRO A 159 -19.35 -30.15 -20.29
C PRO A 159 -18.61 -31.44 -19.92
N PHE A 160 -19.17 -32.19 -18.97
CA PHE A 160 -18.69 -33.52 -18.58
C PHE A 160 -19.86 -34.51 -18.61
N SER A 161 -19.89 -35.33 -19.66
CA SER A 161 -20.97 -36.29 -19.93
C SER A 161 -22.33 -35.57 -20.01
N THR A 162 -23.25 -35.84 -19.08
CA THR A 162 -24.59 -35.23 -19.02
C THR A 162 -24.68 -34.03 -18.08
N ARG A 163 -23.55 -33.54 -17.56
CA ARG A 163 -23.47 -32.40 -16.64
C ARG A 163 -22.64 -31.27 -17.24
N CYS A 164 -22.98 -30.04 -16.89
CA CYS A 164 -22.15 -28.85 -17.05
C CYS A 164 -21.75 -28.33 -15.67
#